data_AF-A0A973FNU8-F1
#
_entry.id   AF-A0A973FNU8-F1
#
_cell.length_a   1.000
_cell.length_b   1.000
_cell.length_c   1.000
_cell.angle_alpha   90.00
_cell.angle_beta   90.00
_cell.angle_gamma   90.00
#
_symmetry.space_group_name_H-M   'P 1'
#
loop_
_entity.id
_entity.type
_entity.pdbx_description
1 polymer ?
#
loop_
_entity_poly.entity_id
_entity_poly.type
_entity_poly.pdbx_seq_one_letter_code
_entity_poly.pdbx_strand_id
1 'polypeptide(L)'
;MSVDRSSWQIKDEATLTELIALMNLSTAEIAVLKDLQDAARTAAPDMTKAFYERLFAHEATAEYLQDVSMERLYGMVQEWFSQLFSGVYDAAYAQRRLTIGHVHVKIGLPVRYPLAMLDVVMPFGEALTATHADPALAGQAFRKVLALDVAIFNQAYEDNQLKHLAELVGGERLARRLLTGT
;
A
#
# COMPACT_ATOMS: atom_id res chain seq x y z
N MET A 1 -22.98 -0.57 -26.98
CA MET A 1 -23.67 -0.56 -25.68
C MET A 1 -22.70 -0.04 -24.64
N SER A 2 -23.06 0.97 -23.86
CA SER A 2 -22.21 1.58 -22.84
C SER A 2 -21.99 0.58 -21.71
N VAL A 3 -20.76 0.11 -21.50
CA VAL A 3 -20.45 -0.82 -20.40
C VAL A 3 -20.16 0.01 -19.17
N ASP A 4 -21.12 0.10 -18.26
CA ASP A 4 -20.92 0.57 -16.90
C ASP A 4 -20.45 -0.63 -16.06
N ARG A 5 -19.29 -0.52 -15.41
CA ARG A 5 -18.70 -1.62 -14.64
C ARG A 5 -19.03 -1.41 -13.16
N SER A 6 -19.55 -2.44 -12.51
CA SER A 6 -19.84 -2.40 -11.07
C SER A 6 -18.61 -2.06 -10.22
N SER A 7 -17.41 -2.47 -10.65
CA SER A 7 -16.15 -2.14 -9.98
C SER A 7 -15.87 -0.65 -9.88
N TRP A 8 -16.41 0.19 -10.77
CA TRP A 8 -16.24 1.66 -10.69
C TRP A 8 -16.97 2.29 -9.50
N GLN A 9 -17.92 1.59 -8.90
CA GLN A 9 -18.68 2.05 -7.74
C GLN A 9 -18.03 1.64 -6.42
N ILE A 10 -16.96 0.84 -6.45
CA ILE A 10 -16.22 0.41 -5.27
C ILE A 10 -15.14 1.45 -5.01
N LYS A 11 -15.25 2.15 -3.89
CA LYS A 11 -14.42 3.32 -3.56
C LYS A 11 -14.01 3.27 -2.10
N ASP A 12 -12.98 4.03 -1.78
CA ASP A 12 -12.54 4.28 -0.41
C ASP A 12 -12.34 2.96 0.38
N GLU A 13 -12.91 2.83 1.58
CA GLU A 13 -12.77 1.63 2.41
C GLU A 13 -13.50 0.40 1.85
N ALA A 14 -14.46 0.58 0.94
CA ALA A 14 -15.14 -0.54 0.31
C ALA A 14 -14.18 -1.35 -0.56
N THR A 15 -13.13 -0.72 -1.10
CA THR A 15 -12.06 -1.38 -1.87
C THR A 15 -11.35 -2.43 -1.04
N LEU A 16 -11.10 -2.19 0.25
CA LEU A 16 -10.49 -3.19 1.12
C LEU A 16 -11.36 -4.44 1.25
N THR A 17 -12.66 -4.26 1.48
CA THR A 17 -13.60 -5.38 1.64
C THR A 17 -13.66 -6.22 0.36
N GLU A 18 -13.72 -5.55 -0.80
CA GLU A 18 -13.73 -6.25 -2.09
C GLU A 18 -12.43 -7.02 -2.34
N LEU A 19 -11.26 -6.41 -2.10
CA LEU A 19 -9.98 -7.06 -2.33
C LEU A 19 -9.74 -8.23 -1.37
N ILE A 20 -10.16 -8.13 -0.09
CA ILE A 20 -10.12 -9.26 0.85
C ILE A 20 -10.94 -10.45 0.31
N ALA A 21 -12.12 -10.18 -0.25
CA ALA A 21 -12.97 -11.21 -0.84
C ALA A 21 -12.34 -11.80 -2.11
N LEU A 22 -11.82 -10.96 -3.01
CA LEU A 22 -11.15 -11.36 -4.26
C LEU A 22 -9.94 -12.25 -3.98
N MET A 23 -9.14 -11.90 -2.98
CA MET A 23 -7.90 -12.60 -2.63
C MET A 23 -8.11 -13.79 -1.68
N ASN A 24 -9.35 -13.98 -1.20
CA ASN A 24 -9.71 -14.98 -0.21
C ASN A 24 -8.74 -14.96 0.99
N LEU A 25 -8.56 -13.79 1.60
CA LEU A 25 -7.72 -13.65 2.79
C LEU A 25 -8.44 -14.29 3.99
N SER A 26 -7.93 -15.43 4.41
CA SER A 26 -8.56 -16.26 5.44
C SER A 26 -8.27 -15.78 6.86
N THR A 27 -9.12 -16.16 7.80
CA THR A 27 -8.89 -15.89 9.24
C THR A 27 -7.61 -16.55 9.77
N ALA A 28 -7.21 -17.70 9.22
CA ALA A 28 -5.95 -18.36 9.56
C ALA A 28 -4.74 -17.54 9.09
N GLU A 29 -4.78 -17.00 7.87
CA GLU A 29 -3.75 -16.11 7.35
C GLU A 29 -3.65 -14.80 8.16
N ILE A 30 -4.78 -14.24 8.57
CA ILE A 30 -4.82 -13.05 9.44
C ILE A 30 -4.20 -13.35 10.81
N ALA A 31 -4.50 -14.51 11.39
CA ALA A 31 -3.98 -14.93 12.69
C ALA A 31 -2.45 -15.10 12.66
N VAL A 32 -1.88 -15.79 11.67
CA VAL A 32 -0.43 -15.97 11.59
C VAL A 32 0.32 -14.65 11.39
N LEU A 33 -0.27 -13.67 10.70
CA LEU A 33 0.32 -12.34 10.58
C LEU A 33 0.33 -11.62 11.91
N LYS A 34 -0.76 -11.72 12.69
CA LYS A 34 -0.84 -11.15 14.04
C LYS A 34 0.26 -11.69 14.95
N ASP A 35 0.53 -12.99 14.90
CA ASP A 35 1.56 -13.64 15.71
C ASP A 35 2.98 -13.12 15.40
N LEU A 36 3.18 -12.56 14.20
CA LEU A 36 4.45 -11.99 13.75
C LEU A 36 4.59 -10.48 14.01
N GLN A 37 3.57 -9.82 14.58
CA GLN A 37 3.58 -8.35 14.71
C GLN A 37 4.74 -7.82 15.56
N ASP A 38 5.03 -8.46 16.70
CA ASP A 38 6.11 -8.02 17.59
C ASP A 38 7.50 -8.24 16.96
N ALA A 39 7.66 -9.34 16.22
CA ALA A 39 8.86 -9.57 15.42
C ALA A 39 9.01 -8.52 14.31
N ALA A 40 7.90 -8.15 13.65
CA ALA A 40 7.90 -7.08 12.65
C ALA A 40 8.27 -5.72 13.25
N ARG A 41 7.76 -5.37 14.44
CA ARG A 41 8.16 -4.15 15.17
C ARG A 41 9.65 -4.15 15.49
N THR A 42 10.20 -5.30 15.85
CA THR A 42 11.64 -5.46 16.15
C THR A 42 12.49 -5.30 14.88
N ALA A 43 12.04 -5.81 13.74
CA ALA A 43 12.74 -5.72 12.46
C ALA A 43 12.56 -4.37 11.73
N ALA A 44 11.52 -3.61 12.09
CA ALA A 44 11.14 -2.37 11.40
C ALA A 44 12.27 -1.32 11.31
N PRO A 45 13.11 -1.08 12.35
CA PRO A 45 14.20 -0.12 12.26
C PRO A 45 15.22 -0.46 11.17
N ASP A 46 15.62 -1.74 11.06
CA ASP A 46 16.59 -2.19 10.06
C ASP A 46 16.01 -2.15 8.64
N MET A 47 14.75 -2.56 8.49
CA MET A 47 14.03 -2.45 7.21
C MET A 47 13.95 -0.99 6.75
N THR A 48 13.59 -0.08 7.66
CA THR A 48 13.44 1.34 7.34
C THR A 48 14.78 2.01 7.04
N LYS A 49 15.85 1.58 7.70
CA LYS A 49 17.20 2.01 7.36
C LYS A 49 17.55 1.62 5.92
N ALA A 50 17.36 0.35 5.54
CA ALA A 50 17.59 -0.11 4.17
C ALA A 50 16.71 0.65 3.15
N PHE A 51 15.47 0.97 3.54
CA PHE A 51 14.52 1.73 2.72
C PHE A 51 15.04 3.13 2.39
N TYR A 52 15.42 3.91 3.40
CA TYR A 52 15.91 5.27 3.18
C TYR A 52 17.32 5.30 2.58
N GLU A 53 18.20 4.35 2.91
CA GLU A 53 19.50 4.22 2.24
C GLU A 53 19.35 4.11 0.72
N ARG A 54 18.37 3.31 0.25
CA ARG A 54 18.09 3.18 -1.19
C ARG A 54 17.53 4.47 -1.79
N LEU A 55 16.62 5.15 -1.10
CA LEU A 55 16.03 6.40 -1.59
C LEU A 55 17.06 7.54 -1.65
N PHE A 56 17.97 7.63 -0.69
CA PHE A 56 19.04 8.63 -0.70
C PHE A 56 20.10 8.35 -1.77
N ALA A 57 20.35 7.08 -2.09
CA ALA A 57 21.32 6.70 -3.13
C ALA A 57 20.87 7.05 -4.56
N HIS A 58 19.60 7.43 -4.75
CA HIS A 58 19.04 7.75 -6.06
C HIS A 58 18.55 9.21 -6.10
N GLU A 59 19.18 10.03 -6.94
CA GLU A 59 18.99 11.49 -6.98
C GLU A 59 17.50 11.90 -7.10
N ALA A 60 16.76 11.28 -8.02
CA ALA A 60 15.34 11.62 -8.25
C ALA A 60 14.40 11.21 -7.10
N THR A 61 14.86 10.42 -6.14
CA THR A 61 14.09 10.13 -4.91
C THR A 61 14.61 10.94 -3.72
N ALA A 62 15.92 11.25 -3.71
CA ALA A 62 16.54 12.06 -2.68
C ALA A 62 15.98 13.49 -2.62
N GLU A 63 15.54 14.06 -3.75
CA GLU A 63 14.92 15.39 -3.79
C GLU A 63 13.66 15.50 -2.91
N TYR A 64 12.89 14.43 -2.76
CA TYR A 64 11.69 14.38 -1.91
C TYR A 64 12.00 14.29 -0.41
N LEU A 65 13.27 14.12 -0.06
CA LEU A 65 13.76 13.95 1.31
C LEU A 65 14.47 15.20 1.84
N GLN A 66 14.41 16.31 1.10
CA GLN A 66 14.92 17.61 1.55
C GLN A 66 13.91 18.28 2.49
N ASP A 67 14.40 18.95 3.53
CA ASP A 67 13.58 19.73 4.48
C ASP A 67 12.46 18.97 5.21
N VAL A 68 12.58 17.64 5.31
CA VAL A 68 11.66 16.77 6.05
C VAL A 68 12.29 16.25 7.35
N SER A 69 11.44 15.97 8.34
CA SER A 69 11.90 15.31 9.56
C SER A 69 12.17 13.83 9.29
N MET A 70 13.46 13.47 9.20
CA MET A 70 13.87 12.07 8.98
C MET A 70 13.44 11.16 10.13
N GLU A 71 13.47 11.63 11.38
CA GLU A 71 12.96 10.88 12.53
C GLU A 71 11.48 10.52 12.34
N ARG A 72 10.65 11.49 11.93
CA ARG A 72 9.23 11.26 11.65
C ARG A 72 9.03 10.31 10.49
N LEU A 73 9.78 10.49 9.40
CA LEU A 73 9.73 9.62 8.22
C LEU A 73 10.05 8.16 8.57
N TYR A 74 11.13 7.94 9.33
CA TYR A 74 11.49 6.62 9.82
C TYR A 74 10.36 6.03 10.68
N GLY A 75 9.84 6.78 11.65
CA GLY A 75 8.73 6.30 12.49
C GLY A 75 7.48 5.91 11.70
N MET A 76 7.13 6.67 10.65
CA MET A 76 5.97 6.37 9.81
C MET A 76 6.15 5.08 8.98
N VAL A 77 7.32 4.87 8.38
CA VAL A 77 7.60 3.65 7.60
C VAL A 77 7.71 2.42 8.51
N GLN A 78 8.31 2.58 9.71
CA GLN A 78 8.37 1.52 10.71
C GLN A 78 6.97 1.08 11.15
N GLU A 79 6.12 2.04 11.49
CA GLU A 79 4.74 1.75 11.89
C GLU A 79 3.96 1.13 10.73
N TRP A 80 4.06 1.67 9.51
CA TRP A 80 3.43 1.08 8.32
C TRP A 80 3.81 -0.38 8.12
N PHE A 81 5.10 -0.71 8.19
CA PHE A 81 5.60 -2.08 8.03
C PHE A 81 5.06 -3.01 9.10
N SER A 82 5.10 -2.59 10.38
CA SER A 82 4.54 -3.39 11.47
C SER A 82 3.02 -3.61 11.33
N GLN A 83 2.31 -2.66 10.74
CA GLN A 83 0.88 -2.77 10.49
C GLN A 83 0.52 -3.78 9.40
N LEU A 84 1.44 -4.13 8.49
CA LEU A 84 1.25 -5.27 7.56
C LEU A 84 1.05 -6.60 8.31
N PHE A 85 1.44 -6.65 9.59
CA PHE A 85 1.33 -7.80 10.48
C PHE A 85 0.30 -7.57 11.59
N SER A 86 -0.59 -6.56 11.48
CA SER A 86 -1.51 -6.19 12.57
C SER A 86 -2.54 -7.28 12.90
N GLY A 87 -2.89 -8.11 11.92
CA GLY A 87 -4.05 -9.00 12.00
C GLY A 87 -5.40 -8.28 12.06
N VAL A 88 -5.42 -6.97 11.77
CA VAL A 88 -6.63 -6.14 11.74
C VAL A 88 -6.63 -5.32 10.46
N TYR A 89 -7.41 -5.80 9.49
CA TYR A 89 -7.57 -5.19 8.17
C TYR A 89 -9.02 -4.72 8.02
N ASP A 90 -9.31 -3.54 8.59
CA ASP A 90 -10.64 -2.94 8.66
C ASP A 90 -10.70 -1.58 7.94
N ALA A 91 -11.83 -0.88 8.02
CA ALA A 91 -11.99 0.45 7.43
C ALA A 91 -10.90 1.44 7.89
N ALA A 92 -10.48 1.36 9.17
CA ALA A 92 -9.41 2.21 9.68
C ALA A 92 -8.05 1.87 9.05
N TYR A 93 -7.78 0.60 8.77
CA TYR A 93 -6.63 0.16 7.97
C TYR A 93 -6.67 0.77 6.57
N ALA A 94 -7.79 0.64 5.86
CA ALA A 94 -7.96 1.20 4.52
C ALA A 94 -7.72 2.72 4.50
N GLN A 95 -8.32 3.46 5.45
CA GLN A 95 -8.16 4.91 5.55
C GLN A 95 -6.70 5.34 5.76
N ARG A 96 -5.94 4.59 6.55
CA ARG A 96 -4.49 4.84 6.70
C ARG A 96 -3.75 4.67 5.38
N ARG A 97 -4.08 3.66 4.57
CA ARG A 97 -3.41 3.40 3.27
C ARG A 97 -3.80 4.41 2.20
N LEU A 98 -5.07 4.79 2.16
CA LEU A 98 -5.54 5.89 1.31
C LEU A 98 -4.85 7.19 1.67
N THR A 99 -4.73 7.51 2.96
CA THR A 99 -4.00 8.71 3.44
C THR A 99 -2.54 8.70 2.98
N ILE A 100 -1.85 7.56 3.08
CA ILE A 100 -0.48 7.40 2.56
C ILE A 100 -0.43 7.73 1.07
N GLY A 101 -1.32 7.14 0.25
CA GLY A 101 -1.40 7.43 -1.18
C GLY A 101 -1.68 8.91 -1.48
N HIS A 102 -2.65 9.52 -0.80
CA HIS A 102 -2.97 10.95 -0.94
C HIS A 102 -1.80 11.87 -0.61
N VAL A 103 -1.02 11.54 0.44
CA VAL A 103 0.18 12.31 0.80
C VAL A 103 1.20 12.23 -0.33
N HIS A 104 1.46 11.05 -0.88
CA HIS A 104 2.39 10.89 -1.98
C HIS A 104 1.95 11.62 -3.26
N VAL A 105 0.65 11.58 -3.57
CA VAL A 105 0.07 12.38 -4.66
C VAL A 105 0.28 13.87 -4.42
N LYS A 106 0.01 14.36 -3.20
CA LYS A 106 0.11 15.78 -2.84
C LYS A 106 1.52 16.33 -2.98
N ILE A 107 2.54 15.53 -2.68
CA ILE A 107 3.95 15.94 -2.88
C ILE A 107 4.44 15.70 -4.31
N GLY A 108 3.58 15.17 -5.20
CA GLY A 108 3.92 14.89 -6.58
C GLY A 108 4.89 13.71 -6.74
N LEU A 109 4.94 12.77 -5.79
CA LEU A 109 5.81 11.60 -5.88
C LEU A 109 5.25 10.60 -6.90
N PRO A 110 5.98 10.27 -7.98
CA PRO A 110 5.55 9.26 -8.94
C PRO A 110 5.33 7.89 -8.30
N VAL A 111 4.19 7.27 -8.58
CA VAL A 111 3.77 5.99 -7.97
C VAL A 111 4.76 4.83 -8.20
N ARG A 112 5.59 4.91 -9.26
CA ARG A 112 6.67 3.95 -9.51
C ARG A 112 7.68 3.84 -8.37
N TYR A 113 7.90 4.91 -7.59
CA TYR A 113 8.88 4.89 -6.49
C TYR A 113 8.42 4.05 -5.30
N PRO A 114 7.24 4.28 -4.68
CA PRO A 114 6.77 3.40 -3.61
C PRO A 114 6.61 1.94 -4.09
N LEU A 115 6.21 1.70 -5.34
CA LEU A 115 6.16 0.36 -5.92
C LEU A 115 7.54 -0.30 -6.03
N ALA A 116 8.57 0.43 -6.47
CA ALA A 116 9.94 -0.08 -6.54
C ALA A 116 10.50 -0.41 -5.15
N MET A 117 10.10 0.34 -4.12
CA MET A 117 10.55 0.12 -2.75
C MET A 117 10.02 -1.17 -2.12
N LEU A 118 9.04 -1.83 -2.73
CA LEU A 118 8.61 -3.17 -2.32
C LEU A 118 9.75 -4.20 -2.42
N ASP A 119 10.73 -3.99 -3.30
CA ASP A 119 11.95 -4.80 -3.37
C ASP A 119 12.78 -4.73 -2.07
N VAL A 120 12.77 -3.59 -1.36
CA VAL A 120 13.39 -3.48 -0.04
C VAL A 120 12.57 -4.22 1.00
N VAL A 121 11.24 -4.09 0.95
CA VAL A 121 10.34 -4.58 2.00
C VAL A 121 10.20 -6.10 1.96
N MET A 122 10.20 -6.69 0.76
CA MET A 122 9.93 -8.11 0.54
C MET A 122 10.87 -9.04 1.34
N PRO A 123 12.20 -8.89 1.29
CA PRO A 123 13.10 -9.80 2.00
C PRO A 123 12.93 -9.77 3.53
N PHE A 124 12.57 -8.62 4.10
CA PHE A 124 12.32 -8.52 5.55
C PHE A 124 11.04 -9.26 5.94
N GLY A 125 9.97 -9.13 5.17
CA GLY A 125 8.74 -9.88 5.42
C GLY A 125 8.91 -11.38 5.18
N GLU A 126 9.66 -11.78 4.16
CA GLU A 126 10.01 -13.18 3.91
C GLU A 126 10.85 -13.76 5.05
N ALA A 127 11.85 -13.03 5.54
CA ALA A 127 12.65 -13.46 6.69
C ALA A 127 11.80 -13.62 7.95
N LEU A 128 10.87 -12.70 8.23
CA LEU A 128 9.97 -12.80 9.38
C LEU A 128 9.05 -14.02 9.27
N THR A 129 8.39 -14.19 8.12
CA THR A 129 7.46 -15.31 7.91
C THR A 129 8.15 -16.66 7.95
N ALA A 130 9.43 -16.74 7.57
CA ALA A 130 10.24 -17.95 7.70
C ALA A 130 10.48 -18.42 9.14
N THR A 131 10.31 -17.54 10.13
CA THR A 131 10.44 -17.88 11.56
C THR A 131 9.17 -18.44 12.19
N HIS A 132 8.04 -18.38 11.49
CA HIS A 132 6.77 -18.89 11.98
C HIS A 132 6.74 -20.43 12.02
N ALA A 133 5.90 -21.03 12.86
CA ALA A 133 5.76 -22.49 12.92
C ALA A 133 5.20 -23.10 11.61
N ASP A 134 4.42 -22.31 10.88
CA ASP A 134 3.98 -22.59 9.51
C ASP A 134 4.47 -21.48 8.56
N PRO A 135 5.70 -21.60 8.01
CA PRO A 135 6.28 -20.60 7.12
C PRO A 135 5.53 -20.46 5.79
N ALA A 136 4.92 -21.54 5.30
CA ALA A 136 4.23 -21.53 4.02
C ALA A 136 2.97 -20.67 4.10
N LEU A 137 2.17 -20.88 5.14
CA LEU A 137 0.98 -20.08 5.42
C LEU A 137 1.33 -18.62 5.71
N ALA A 138 2.34 -18.37 6.55
CA ALA A 138 2.77 -17.02 6.90
C ALA A 138 3.27 -16.24 5.67
N GLY A 139 4.09 -16.87 4.83
CA GLY A 139 4.60 -16.26 3.60
C GLY A 139 3.48 -15.97 2.59
N GLN A 140 2.48 -16.86 2.47
CA GLN A 140 1.30 -16.61 1.65
C GLN A 140 0.48 -15.41 2.18
N ALA A 141 0.23 -15.39 3.49
CA ALA A 141 -0.51 -14.31 4.14
C ALA A 141 0.17 -12.96 3.93
N PHE A 142 1.50 -12.89 4.13
CA PHE A 142 2.28 -11.66 3.94
C PHE A 142 2.19 -11.15 2.50
N ARG A 143 2.38 -12.03 1.50
CA ARG A 143 2.25 -11.64 0.09
C ARG A 143 0.85 -11.11 -0.24
N LYS A 144 -0.20 -11.74 0.29
CA LYS A 144 -1.59 -11.26 0.10
C LYS A 144 -1.79 -9.87 0.72
N VAL A 145 -1.39 -9.68 1.98
CA VAL A 145 -1.58 -8.40 2.66
C VAL A 145 -0.72 -7.29 2.05
N LEU A 146 0.51 -7.58 1.63
CA LEU A 146 1.35 -6.61 0.93
C LEU A 146 0.72 -6.19 -0.41
N ALA A 147 0.21 -7.13 -1.20
CA ALA A 147 -0.46 -6.81 -2.46
C ALA A 147 -1.78 -6.03 -2.24
N LEU A 148 -2.56 -6.38 -1.22
CA LEU A 148 -3.75 -5.65 -0.78
C LEU A 148 -3.40 -4.21 -0.38
N ASP A 149 -2.34 -4.03 0.40
CA ASP A 149 -1.83 -2.72 0.83
C ASP A 149 -1.47 -1.83 -0.37
N VAL A 150 -0.74 -2.43 -1.30
CA VAL A 150 -0.28 -1.79 -2.54
C VAL A 150 -1.44 -1.36 -3.41
N ALA A 151 -2.44 -2.22 -3.56
CA ALA A 151 -3.64 -1.92 -4.33
C ALA A 151 -4.40 -0.72 -3.74
N ILE A 152 -4.59 -0.68 -2.41
CA ILE A 152 -5.35 0.38 -1.75
C ILE A 152 -4.61 1.73 -1.82
N PHE A 153 -3.31 1.78 -1.55
CA PHE A 153 -2.61 3.07 -1.65
C PHE A 153 -2.52 3.54 -3.12
N ASN A 154 -2.37 2.61 -4.07
CA ASN A 154 -2.34 2.93 -5.50
C ASN A 154 -3.71 3.45 -5.99
N GLN A 155 -4.81 2.97 -5.39
CA GLN A 155 -6.16 3.50 -5.66
C GLN A 155 -6.23 5.01 -5.44
N ALA A 156 -5.57 5.55 -4.40
CA ALA A 156 -5.56 6.99 -4.15
C ALA A 156 -4.90 7.81 -5.28
N TYR A 157 -3.92 7.23 -6.00
CA TYR A 157 -3.36 7.86 -7.19
C TYR A 157 -4.36 7.88 -8.35
N GLU A 158 -5.02 6.74 -8.62
CA GLU A 158 -6.04 6.64 -9.65
C GLU A 158 -7.22 7.58 -9.37
N ASP A 159 -7.72 7.57 -8.14
CA ASP A 159 -8.85 8.40 -7.71
C ASP A 159 -8.55 9.88 -7.88
N ASN A 160 -7.34 10.33 -7.53
CA ASN A 160 -6.96 11.73 -7.72
C ASN A 160 -6.92 12.13 -9.21
N GLN A 161 -6.31 11.30 -10.07
CA GLN A 161 -6.25 11.56 -11.52
C GLN A 161 -7.65 11.57 -12.12
N LEU A 162 -8.47 10.60 -11.76
CA LEU A 162 -9.83 10.46 -12.26
C LEU A 162 -10.71 11.62 -11.80
N LYS A 163 -10.58 12.05 -10.53
CA LYS A 163 -11.32 13.19 -10.00
C LYS A 163 -11.05 14.46 -10.81
N HIS A 164 -9.79 14.81 -11.05
CA HIS A 164 -9.46 15.99 -11.84
C HIS A 164 -9.93 15.89 -13.29
N LEU A 165 -9.80 14.72 -13.91
CA LEU A 165 -10.33 14.52 -15.25
C LEU A 165 -11.86 14.65 -15.28
N ALA A 166 -12.55 14.09 -14.28
CA ALA A 166 -14.01 14.17 -14.14
C ALA A 166 -14.47 15.63 -13.98
N GLU A 167 -13.76 16.43 -13.19
CA GLU A 167 -14.01 17.87 -13.03
C GLU A 167 -13.86 18.62 -14.37
N LEU A 168 -12.85 18.28 -15.18
CA LEU A 168 -12.61 18.92 -16.47
C LEU A 168 -13.65 18.55 -17.53
N VAL A 169 -14.13 17.32 -17.53
CA VAL A 169 -15.00 16.77 -18.60
C VAL A 169 -16.47 16.71 -18.19
N GLY A 170 -16.81 17.15 -16.98
CA GLY A 170 -18.19 17.24 -16.49
C GLY A 170 -18.78 15.92 -15.98
N GLY A 171 -17.95 14.92 -15.68
CA GLY A 171 -18.41 13.69 -15.03
C GLY A 171 -17.45 12.50 -15.13
N GLU A 172 -17.46 11.66 -14.08
CA GLU A 172 -16.59 10.49 -13.96
C GLU A 172 -16.77 9.48 -15.11
N ARG A 173 -18.01 9.26 -15.56
CA ARG A 173 -18.29 8.36 -16.68
C ARG A 173 -17.58 8.78 -17.97
N LEU A 174 -17.55 10.08 -18.27
CA LEU A 174 -16.87 10.56 -19.47
C LEU A 174 -15.35 10.53 -19.26
N ALA A 175 -14.86 10.86 -18.07
CA ALA A 175 -13.46 10.72 -17.71
C ALA A 175 -12.93 9.29 -17.92
N ARG A 176 -13.64 8.27 -17.39
CA ARG A 176 -13.26 6.86 -17.59
C ARG A 176 -13.26 6.44 -19.05
N ARG A 177 -14.19 6.94 -19.87
CA ARG A 177 -14.20 6.68 -21.33
C ARG A 177 -13.01 7.30 -22.06
N LEU A 178 -12.62 8.51 -21.67
CA LEU A 178 -11.44 9.15 -22.24
C LEU A 178 -10.16 8.39 -21.89
N LEU A 179 -10.05 7.91 -20.65
CA LEU A 179 -8.93 7.06 -20.21
C LEU A 179 -8.85 5.74 -20.98
N THR A 180 -9.98 5.16 -21.40
CA THR A 180 -9.98 3.93 -22.22
C THR A 180 -9.62 4.18 -23.69
N GLY A 181 -9.43 5.44 -24.12
CA GLY A 181 -9.09 5.78 -25.49
C GLY A 181 -10.21 5.55 -26.51
N THR A 182 -11.47 5.53 -26.05
CA THR A 182 -12.67 5.20 -26.85
C THR A 182 -13.70 6.32 -26.93
#